data_AF-A0A7C5C8A6-F1
#
_entry.id   AF-A0A7C5C8A6-F1
#
_cell.length_a   1.000
_cell.length_b   1.000
_cell.length_c   1.000
_cell.angle_alpha   90.00
_cell.angle_beta   90.00
_cell.angle_gamma   90.00
#
_symmetry.space_group_name_H-M   'P 1'
#
loop_
_entity.id
_entity.type
_entity.pdbx_description
1 polymer ?
#
loop_
_entity_poly.entity_id
_entity_poly.type
_entity_poly.pdbx_seq_one_letter_code
_entity_poly.pdbx_strand_id
1 'polypeptide(L)' 'PFYGKKPEDVESMQLEVIVHLEGYDETYVQSIHSSSSYLADDLKWGHRFLPMYEREENYLKLHLEEINKMEVVDRL' A
#
# COMPACT_ATOMS: atom_id res chain seq x y z
N PRO A 1 -5.89 -9.84 -12.50
CA PRO A 1 -5.74 -11.26 -12.08
C PRO A 1 -6.70 -11.75 -10.95
N PHE A 2 -7.40 -10.85 -10.24
CA PHE A 2 -8.24 -11.22 -9.09
C PHE A 2 -9.75 -11.30 -9.36
N TYR A 3 -10.19 -11.05 -10.60
CA TYR A 3 -11.62 -11.06 -10.94
C TYR A 3 -12.23 -12.44 -10.72
N GLY A 4 -13.36 -12.49 -10.00
CA GLY A 4 -14.08 -13.73 -9.69
C GLY A 4 -13.46 -14.61 -8.61
N LYS A 5 -12.35 -14.19 -7.98
CA LYS A 5 -11.70 -14.91 -6.87
C LYS A 5 -12.20 -14.41 -5.53
N LYS A 6 -12.39 -15.32 -4.59
CA LYS A 6 -12.60 -15.00 -3.17
C LYS A 6 -11.26 -14.82 -2.46
N PRO A 7 -11.22 -14.15 -1.30
CA PRO A 7 -10.03 -14.05 -0.46
C PRO A 7 -9.26 -15.36 -0.27
N GLU A 8 -9.99 -16.45 0.03
CA GLU A 8 -9.42 -17.76 0.30
C GLU A 8 -8.79 -18.37 -0.95
N ASP A 9 -9.37 -18.11 -2.13
CA ASP A 9 -8.80 -18.54 -3.40
C ASP A 9 -7.45 -17.87 -3.63
N VAL A 10 -7.31 -16.60 -3.23
CA VAL A 10 -6.08 -15.82 -3.43
C VAL A 10 -5.00 -16.21 -2.43
N GLU A 11 -5.37 -16.46 -1.17
CA GLU A 11 -4.44 -16.95 -0.13
C GLU A 11 -3.86 -18.34 -0.50
N SER A 12 -4.65 -19.18 -1.15
CA SER A 12 -4.17 -20.50 -1.62
C SER A 12 -3.21 -20.42 -2.83
N MET A 13 -3.12 -19.26 -3.48
CA MET A 13 -2.22 -19.06 -4.62
C MET A 13 -0.83 -18.71 -4.13
N GLN A 14 0.20 -19.35 -4.69
CA GLN A 14 1.60 -18.93 -4.52
C GLN A 14 1.90 -17.69 -5.37
N LEU A 15 1.20 -16.59 -5.09
CA LEU A 15 1.34 -15.33 -5.81
C LEU A 15 2.27 -14.36 -5.10
N GLU A 16 2.87 -13.47 -5.89
CA GLU A 16 3.63 -12.32 -5.44
C GLU A 16 3.20 -11.10 -6.25
N VAL A 17 2.83 -10.01 -5.57
CA VAL A 17 2.53 -8.72 -6.16
C VAL A 17 3.77 -7.85 -6.04
N ILE A 18 4.36 -7.47 -7.17
CA ILE A 18 5.52 -6.57 -7.21
C ILE A 18 5.05 -5.17 -7.54
N VAL A 19 5.41 -4.21 -6.69
CA VAL A 19 5.18 -2.78 -6.89
C VAL A 19 6.49 -2.14 -7.29
N HIS A 20 6.54 -1.59 -8.49
CA HIS A 20 7.67 -0.84 -9.01
C HIS A 20 7.36 0.66 -9.00
N LEU A 21 8.24 1.44 -8.39
CA LEU A 21 8.20 2.89 -8.39
C LEU A 21 9.42 3.41 -9.15
N GLU A 22 9.18 4.24 -10.16
CA GLU A 22 10.23 4.95 -10.88
C GLU A 22 10.06 6.45 -10.62
N GLY A 23 11.17 7.13 -10.42
CA GLY A 23 11.22 8.56 -10.22
C GLY A 23 12.46 9.14 -10.88
N TYR A 24 12.50 10.46 -11.00
CA TYR A 24 13.67 11.19 -11.47
C TYR A 24 14.10 12.17 -10.39
N ASP A 25 15.34 12.05 -9.96
CA ASP A 25 15.95 12.98 -9.03
C ASP A 25 16.53 14.16 -9.81
N GLU A 26 15.87 15.32 -9.70
CA GLU A 26 16.31 16.54 -10.39
C GLU A 26 17.63 17.10 -9.84
N THR A 27 17.95 16.85 -8.57
CA THR A 27 19.17 17.38 -7.93
C THR A 27 20.41 16.65 -8.44
N TYR A 28 20.30 15.34 -8.62
CA TYR A 28 21.40 14.48 -9.07
C TYR A 28 21.29 14.07 -10.54
N VAL A 29 20.23 14.48 -11.23
CA VAL A 29 20.00 14.24 -12.67
C VAL A 29 20.05 12.73 -12.97
N GLN A 30 19.35 11.93 -12.16
CA GLN A 30 19.36 10.47 -12.26
C GLN A 30 17.96 9.87 -12.11
N SER A 31 17.72 8.75 -12.78
CA SER A 31 16.51 7.95 -12.55
C SER A 31 16.68 7.10 -11.29
N ILE A 32 15.70 7.16 -10.40
CA ILE A 32 15.58 6.31 -9.23
C ILE A 32 14.54 5.23 -9.48
N HIS A 33 14.84 4.01 -9.07
CA HIS A 33 13.93 2.88 -9.13
C HIS A 33 13.86 2.26 -7.73
N SER A 34 12.65 2.03 -7.24
CA SER A 34 12.38 1.33 -5.99
C SER A 34 11.37 0.24 -6.24
N SER A 35 11.52 -0.91 -5.60
CA SER A 35 10.62 -2.04 -5.77
C SER A 35 10.32 -2.67 -4.42
N SER A 36 9.08 -3.13 -4.25
CA SER A 36 8.64 -3.87 -3.08
C SER A 36 7.76 -5.01 -3.53
N SER A 37 7.74 -6.11 -2.78
CA SER A 37 6.87 -7.24 -3.08
C SER A 37 6.01 -7.64 -1.90
N TYR A 38 4.83 -8.18 -2.23
CA TYR A 38 3.81 -8.61 -1.28
C TYR A 38 3.35 -10.01 -1.67
N LEU A 39 3.49 -10.98 -0.77
CA LEU A 39 2.98 -12.33 -0.93
C LEU A 39 1.46 -12.36 -0.72
N ALA A 40 0.83 -13.49 -1.05
CA ALA A 40 -0.60 -13.70 -0.80
C ALA A 40 -1.00 -13.37 0.66
N ASP A 41 -0.18 -13.79 1.62
CA ASP A 41 -0.43 -13.60 3.06
C ASP A 41 -0.30 -12.14 3.53
N ASP A 42 0.38 -11.30 2.75
CA ASP A 42 0.51 -9.86 3.02
C ASP A 42 -0.76 -9.09 2.61
N LEU A 43 -1.62 -9.67 1.77
CA LEU A 43 -2.85 -9.04 1.29
C LEU A 43 -3.96 -9.16 2.34
N LYS A 44 -4.31 -8.02 2.97
CA LYS A 44 -5.39 -7.96 3.97
C LYS A 44 -6.73 -7.59 3.34
N TRP A 45 -7.60 -8.59 3.16
CA TRP A 45 -8.95 -8.40 2.62
C TRP A 45 -9.88 -7.69 3.61
N GLY A 46 -10.73 -6.79 3.11
CA GLY A 46 -11.68 -6.07 3.96
C GLY A 46 -11.02 -5.09 4.92
N HIS A 47 -9.79 -4.65 4.64
CA HIS A 47 -9.08 -3.64 5.41
C HIS A 47 -8.97 -2.34 4.62
N ARG A 48 -8.80 -1.24 5.36
CA ARG A 48 -8.51 0.09 4.80
C ARG A 48 -7.39 0.74 5.59
N PHE A 49 -6.47 1.43 4.90
CA PHE A 49 -5.46 2.27 5.55
C PHE A 49 -6.11 3.45 6.26
N LEU A 50 -5.69 3.70 7.49
CA LEU A 50 -6.07 4.90 8.23
C LEU A 50 -5.31 6.11 7.64
N PRO A 51 -5.93 7.31 7.60
CA PRO A 51 -5.23 8.51 7.19
C PRO A 51 -4.03 8.77 8.11
N MET A 52 -2.84 8.91 7.53
CA MET A 52 -1.61 9.24 8.27
C MET A 52 -1.34 10.76 8.30
N TYR A 53 -2.35 11.59 8.04
CA TYR A 53 -2.14 13.03 7.90
C TYR A 53 -3.28 13.83 8.51
N GLU A 54 -2.92 15.00 9.03
CA GLU A 54 -3.83 15.98 9.59
C GLU A 54 -3.55 17.35 8.97
N ARG A 55 -4.63 18.08 8.64
CA ARG A 55 -4.52 19.43 8.10
C ARG A 55 -4.51 20.42 9.26
N GLU A 56 -3.38 21.11 9.39
CA GLU A 56 -3.23 22.27 10.26
C GLU A 56 -3.51 23.55 9.44
N GLU A 57 -3.59 24.72 10.09
CA GLU A 57 -3.95 25.97 9.42
C GLU A 57 -3.07 26.27 8.19
N ASN A 58 -1.76 26.00 8.28
CA ASN A 58 -0.77 26.42 7.29
C ASN A 58 0.09 25.29 6.71
N TYR A 59 -0.06 24.05 7.20
CA TYR A 59 0.72 22.91 6.72
C TYR A 59 -0.06 21.60 6.87
N LEU A 60 0.43 20.56 6.19
CA LEU A 60 -0.05 19.19 6.37
C LEU A 60 0.92 18.47 7.30
N LYS A 61 0.43 18.00 8.44
CA LYS A 61 1.21 17.18 9.36
C LYS A 61 1.11 15.72 8.93
N LEU A 62 2.26 15.05 8.77
CA LEU A 62 2.33 13.63 8.45
C LEU A 62 2.78 12.84 9.69
N HIS A 63 2.05 11.79 10.00
CA HIS A 63 2.31 10.85 11.08
C HIS A 63 2.94 9.58 10.50
N LEU A 64 4.27 9.54 10.42
CA LEU A 64 4.99 8.41 9.79
C LEU A 64 4.79 7.09 10.56
N GLU A 65 4.53 7.17 11.86
CA GLU A 65 4.15 6.05 12.70
C GLU A 65 2.79 5.42 12.31
N GLU A 66 2.00 6.11 11.49
CA GLU A 66 0.67 5.66 11.05
C GLU A 66 0.65 5.18 9.61
N ILE A 67 1.78 5.22 8.89
CA ILE A 67 1.87 4.90 7.47
C ILE A 67 1.30 3.53 7.10
N ASN A 68 1.41 2.57 8.01
CA ASN A 68 0.93 1.19 7.83
C ASN A 68 -0.28 0.85 8.72
N LYS A 69 -0.87 1.82 9.41
CA LYS A 69 -2.03 1.56 10.27
C LYS A 69 -3.26 1.28 9.41
N MET A 70 -4.00 0.25 9.78
CA MET A 70 -5.18 -0.22 9.06
C MET A 70 -6.32 -0.53 10.02
N GLU A 71 -7.54 -0.43 9.53
CA GLU A 71 -8.77 -0.86 10.21
C GLU A 71 -9.51 -1.90 9.37
N VAL A 72 -10.25 -2.79 10.04
CA VAL A 72 -11.19 -3.72 9.39
C VAL A 72 -12.45 -2.95 9.03
N VAL A 73 -12.92 -3.10 7.79
CA VAL A 73 -14.15 -2.49 7.31
C VAL A 73 -15.18 -3.61 7.12
N ASP A 74 -16.16 -3.66 8.02
CA ASP A 74 -17.33 -4.52 7.83
C ASP A 74 -18.08 -4.06 6.58
N ARG A 75 -18.26 -4.98 5.63
CA ARG A 75 -19.16 -4.74 4.50
C ARG A 75 -20.59 -4.73 5.04
N LEU A 76 -21.29 -3.58 4.93
CA LEU A 76 -22.75 -3.50 5.04
C LEU A 76 -23.42 -4.38 3.97
#